data_AF-A0A7H0SMW7-F1
#
_entry.id   AF-A0A7H0SMW7-F1
#
_cell.length_a   1.000
_cell.length_b   1.000
_cell.length_c   1.000
_cell.angle_alpha   90.00
_cell.angle_beta   90.00
_cell.angle_gamma   90.00
#
_symmetry.space_group_name_H-M   'P 1'
#
loop_
_entity.id
_entity.type
_entity.pdbx_description
1 polymer ?
#
loop_
_entity_poly.entity_id
_entity_poly.type
_entity_poly.pdbx_seq_one_letter_code
_entity_poly.pdbx_strand_id
1 'polypeptide(L)'
;MWFLVQAELALTGCYLVLDCEQIQAAISARLDGEPTGIPDDVIDAHVAACPECRAYQEKILLLHEKFSFKEDPVALAVSQGPRPDLADSILADAEPQLRKRATTRALGLALTRVALCILAIAYVGWAVTLLARSTNLSPEDPNNAFVVEAAALRVALAVGLIFGAWWPRLVVGMLPVIGTFFMFSAGLGMRDFVLGQASEEQWLQLVMLFISLLVLLWSWLNNYGLDAFRRYWLTLGSGSAGP
;
A
#
# COMPACT_ATOMS: atom_id res chain seq x y z
N MET A 1 -42.04 -9.38 51.50
CA MET A 1 -40.64 -9.54 51.95
C MET A 1 -39.66 -9.91 50.84
N TRP A 2 -40.08 -9.90 49.55
CA TRP A 2 -39.19 -10.11 48.39
C TRP A 2 -38.85 -8.82 47.62
N PHE A 3 -39.61 -7.73 47.82
CA PHE A 3 -39.44 -6.48 47.07
C PHE A 3 -38.43 -5.49 47.67
N LEU A 4 -37.98 -5.69 48.91
CA LEU A 4 -37.00 -4.79 49.55
C LEU A 4 -35.55 -5.26 49.39
N VAL A 5 -35.31 -6.55 49.17
CA VAL A 5 -33.94 -7.08 48.93
C VAL A 5 -33.45 -6.78 47.51
N GLN A 6 -34.34 -6.54 46.54
CA GLN A 6 -33.98 -6.13 45.18
C GLN A 6 -33.65 -4.64 45.04
N ALA A 7 -34.07 -3.79 45.98
CA ALA A 7 -33.75 -2.37 45.95
C ALA A 7 -32.33 -2.08 46.46
N GLU A 8 -31.80 -2.88 47.40
CA GLU A 8 -30.42 -2.74 47.88
C GLU A 8 -29.38 -3.30 46.89
N LEU A 9 -29.73 -4.27 46.05
CA LEU A 9 -28.87 -4.74 44.95
C LEU A 9 -28.81 -3.77 43.75
N ALA A 10 -29.79 -2.85 43.63
CA ALA A 10 -29.78 -1.83 42.58
C ALA A 10 -28.92 -0.60 42.95
N LEU A 11 -28.68 -0.35 44.24
CA LEU A 11 -27.87 0.79 44.70
C LEU A 11 -26.37 0.50 44.76
N THR A 12 -25.95 -0.78 44.69
CA THR A 12 -24.53 -1.16 44.52
C THR A 12 -24.12 -1.40 43.07
N GLY A 13 -25.06 -1.35 42.12
CA GLY A 13 -24.82 -1.58 40.69
C GLY A 13 -24.66 -0.31 39.84
N CYS A 14 -24.86 0.88 40.40
CA CYS A 14 -24.95 2.15 39.66
C CYS A 14 -23.69 3.03 39.74
N TYR A 15 -22.49 2.44 39.86
CA TYR A 15 -21.20 3.11 39.62
C TYR A 15 -20.36 2.40 38.54
N LEU A 16 -20.96 1.47 37.79
CA LEU A 16 -20.26 0.52 36.91
C LEU A 16 -20.66 0.69 35.43
N VAL A 17 -20.76 1.94 34.96
CA VAL A 17 -21.04 2.26 33.55
C VAL A 17 -20.01 3.25 33.00
N LEU A 18 -18.74 2.96 33.25
CA LEU A 18 -17.66 3.41 32.38
C LEU A 18 -17.20 2.16 31.63
N ASP A 19 -17.43 2.17 30.32
CA ASP A 19 -17.02 1.06 29.47
C ASP A 19 -15.49 1.00 29.43
N CYS A 20 -14.94 -0.21 29.39
CA CYS A 20 -13.50 -0.41 29.32
C CYS A 20 -12.89 0.32 28.11
N GLU A 21 -13.64 0.45 27.01
CA GLU A 21 -13.24 1.22 25.82
C GLU A 21 -13.03 2.71 26.11
N GLN A 22 -13.90 3.33 26.91
CA GLN A 22 -13.81 4.75 27.28
C GLN A 22 -12.60 5.00 28.19
N ILE A 23 -12.34 4.08 29.12
CA ILE A 23 -11.18 4.15 30.01
C ILE A 23 -9.88 3.94 29.22
N GLN A 24 -9.85 3.02 28.26
CA GLN A 24 -8.68 2.83 27.39
C GLN A 24 -8.38 4.06 26.53
N ALA A 25 -9.42 4.69 25.96
CA ALA A 25 -9.27 5.95 25.22
C ALA A 25 -8.74 7.07 26.11
N ALA A 26 -9.23 7.19 27.34
CA ALA A 26 -8.75 8.17 28.31
C ALA A 26 -7.29 7.91 28.75
N ILE A 27 -6.90 6.63 28.93
CA ILE A 27 -5.50 6.25 29.21
C ILE A 27 -4.57 6.64 28.06
N SER A 28 -5.00 6.46 26.80
CA SER A 28 -4.24 6.89 25.62
C SER A 28 -4.12 8.41 25.55
N ALA A 29 -5.23 9.13 25.70
CA ALA A 29 -5.25 10.59 25.70
C ALA A 29 -4.31 11.16 26.79
N ARG A 30 -4.31 10.56 27.98
CA ARG A 30 -3.39 10.94 29.08
C ARG A 30 -1.93 10.74 28.72
N LEU A 31 -1.59 9.68 27.99
CA LEU A 31 -0.23 9.43 27.53
C LEU A 31 0.21 10.45 26.47
N ASP A 32 -0.70 10.85 25.58
CA ASP A 32 -0.43 11.81 24.51
C ASP A 32 -0.55 13.29 24.96
N GLY A 33 -0.92 13.53 26.22
CA GLY A 33 -1.09 14.88 26.79
C GLY A 33 -2.37 15.59 26.34
N GLU A 34 -3.32 14.83 25.78
CA GLU A 34 -4.63 15.32 25.34
C GLU A 34 -5.66 15.31 26.49
N PRO A 35 -6.72 16.14 26.41
CA PRO A 35 -7.78 16.15 27.42
C PRO A 35 -8.54 14.81 27.45
N THR A 36 -8.51 14.16 28.60
CA THR A 36 -9.09 12.81 28.83
C THR A 36 -10.62 12.79 28.88
N GLY A 37 -11.26 13.94 29.13
CA GLY A 37 -12.72 14.07 29.26
C GLY A 37 -13.33 13.36 30.48
N ILE A 38 -12.51 12.63 31.26
CA ILE A 38 -12.89 11.85 32.44
C ILE A 38 -11.92 12.23 33.57
N PRO A 39 -12.40 12.44 34.82
CA PRO A 39 -11.54 12.71 35.96
C PRO A 39 -10.51 11.60 36.21
N ASP A 40 -9.26 11.97 36.51
CA ASP A 40 -8.16 11.02 36.67
C ASP A 40 -8.36 10.04 37.84
N ASP A 41 -9.03 10.48 38.91
CA ASP A 41 -9.39 9.65 40.07
C ASP A 41 -10.34 8.51 39.71
N VAL A 42 -11.24 8.74 38.74
CA VAL A 42 -12.16 7.74 38.22
C VAL A 42 -11.43 6.73 37.32
N ILE A 43 -10.48 7.20 36.52
CA ILE A 43 -9.63 6.34 35.68
C ILE A 43 -8.79 5.40 36.55
N ASP A 44 -8.13 5.94 37.58
CA ASP A 44 -7.26 5.17 38.46
C ASP A 44 -8.05 4.16 39.32
N ALA A 45 -9.25 4.54 39.79
CA ALA A 45 -10.14 3.62 40.50
C ALA A 45 -10.60 2.45 39.60
N HIS A 46 -10.88 2.71 38.33
CA HIS A 46 -11.28 1.67 37.38
C HIS A 46 -10.12 0.73 37.03
N VAL A 47 -8.91 1.26 36.81
CA VAL A 47 -7.69 0.46 36.55
C VAL A 47 -7.32 -0.41 37.76
N ALA A 48 -7.58 0.07 38.98
CA ALA A 48 -7.38 -0.73 40.19
C ALA A 48 -8.35 -1.93 40.27
N ALA A 49 -9.58 -1.77 39.82
CA ALA A 49 -10.62 -2.81 39.87
C ALA A 49 -10.61 -3.77 38.65
N CYS A 50 -10.21 -3.30 37.47
CA CYS A 50 -10.30 -4.06 36.22
C CYS A 50 -8.94 -4.63 35.77
N PRO A 51 -8.78 -5.97 35.67
CA PRO A 51 -7.52 -6.58 35.24
C PRO A 51 -7.19 -6.30 33.77
N GLU A 52 -8.19 -6.10 32.90
CA GLU A 52 -7.99 -5.84 31.47
C GLU A 52 -7.40 -4.45 31.21
N CYS A 53 -7.93 -3.42 31.86
CA CYS A 53 -7.41 -2.05 31.76
C CYS A 53 -6.01 -1.91 32.36
N ARG A 54 -5.68 -2.70 33.39
CA ARG A 54 -4.32 -2.76 33.96
C ARG A 54 -3.32 -3.34 32.96
N ALA A 55 -3.66 -4.46 32.33
CA ALA A 55 -2.82 -5.07 31.30
C ALA A 55 -2.65 -4.15 30.08
N TYR A 56 -3.69 -3.40 29.71
CA TYR A 56 -3.62 -2.40 28.65
C TYR A 56 -2.65 -1.25 28.98
N GLN A 57 -2.71 -0.70 30.19
CA GLN A 57 -1.82 0.37 30.64
C GLN A 57 -0.35 -0.07 30.62
N GLU A 58 -0.04 -1.24 31.17
CA GLU A 58 1.33 -1.79 31.16
C GLU A 58 1.85 -1.99 29.73
N LYS A 59 1.01 -2.52 28.84
CA LYS A 59 1.36 -2.71 27.43
C LYS A 59 1.70 -1.39 26.73
N ILE A 60 0.95 -0.34 27.00
CA ILE A 60 1.17 0.99 26.41
C ILE A 60 2.44 1.63 26.97
N LEU A 61 2.69 1.54 28.26
CA LEU A 61 3.91 2.08 28.87
C LEU A 61 5.17 1.39 28.33
N LEU A 62 5.15 0.07 28.19
CA LEU A 62 6.25 -0.68 27.57
C LEU A 62 6.47 -0.30 26.11
N LEU A 63 5.39 -0.03 25.37
CA LEU A 63 5.49 0.41 23.98
C LEU A 63 6.04 1.84 23.88
N HIS A 64 5.58 2.74 24.77
CA HIS A 64 6.06 4.10 24.86
C HIS A 64 7.55 4.13 25.20
N GLU A 65 8.00 3.35 26.18
CA GLU A 65 9.42 3.24 26.53
C GLU A 65 10.26 2.77 25.33
N LYS A 66 9.79 1.73 24.60
CA LYS A 66 10.46 1.25 23.38
C LYS A 66 10.57 2.30 22.28
N PHE A 67 9.60 3.21 22.16
CA PHE A 67 9.64 4.32 21.20
C PHE A 67 10.35 5.56 21.74
N SER A 68 10.45 5.71 23.06
CA SER A 68 11.05 6.87 23.75
C SER A 68 12.57 6.74 23.95
N PHE A 69 13.20 5.65 23.46
CA PHE A 69 14.65 5.51 23.42
C PHE A 69 15.31 6.48 22.41
N LYS A 70 15.35 7.78 22.74
CA LYS A 70 16.50 8.68 22.49
C LYS A 70 16.41 10.07 23.15
N GLU A 71 15.99 10.19 24.41
CA GLU A 71 16.22 11.44 25.16
C GLU A 71 16.91 11.14 26.49
N ASP A 72 18.25 11.17 26.48
CA ASP A 72 19.05 11.14 27.69
C ASP A 72 18.68 12.33 28.60
N PRO A 73 18.22 12.13 29.84
CA PRO A 73 17.81 13.22 30.73
C PRO A 73 18.95 14.16 31.11
N VAL A 74 20.20 13.69 31.01
CA VAL A 74 21.41 14.50 31.26
C VAL A 74 21.66 15.50 30.13
N ALA A 75 21.13 15.27 28.92
CA ALA A 75 21.22 16.20 27.80
C ALA A 75 20.14 17.30 27.82
N LEU A 76 19.00 17.07 28.49
CA LEU A 76 17.90 18.03 28.59
C LEU A 76 18.17 19.16 29.60
N ALA A 77 18.98 18.92 30.63
CA ALA A 77 19.43 19.97 31.55
C ALA A 77 20.46 20.92 30.90
N VAL A 78 21.18 20.47 29.87
CA VAL A 78 22.11 21.30 29.07
C VAL A 78 21.38 22.07 27.97
N SER A 79 20.14 21.71 27.63
CA SER A 79 19.39 22.30 26.50
C SER A 79 18.58 23.56 26.83
N GLN A 80 18.71 24.14 28.04
CA GLN A 80 18.07 25.44 28.37
C GLN A 80 18.95 26.66 28.04
N GLY A 81 20.14 26.48 27.46
CA GLY A 81 20.85 27.56 26.78
C GLY A 81 20.26 27.81 25.38
N PRO A 82 20.30 29.04 24.83
CA PRO A 82 19.92 29.31 23.45
C PRO A 82 20.61 28.32 22.50
N ARG A 83 19.88 27.34 21.97
CA ARG A 83 20.43 26.44 20.94
C ARG A 83 20.78 27.33 19.74
N PRO A 84 22.04 27.31 19.26
CA PRO A 84 22.32 27.87 17.94
C PRO A 84 21.47 27.13 16.90
N ASP A 85 21.10 27.82 15.82
CA ASP A 85 20.25 27.35 14.70
C ASP A 85 20.83 26.15 13.92
N LEU A 86 21.02 25.02 14.61
CA LEU A 86 21.34 23.75 14.01
C LEU A 86 20.10 23.11 13.35
N ALA A 87 18.89 23.51 13.75
CA ALA A 87 17.67 23.10 13.09
C ALA A 87 17.60 23.63 11.65
N ASP A 88 17.88 24.93 11.45
CA ASP A 88 17.86 25.56 10.13
C ASP A 88 19.00 25.06 9.23
N SER A 89 20.18 24.78 9.78
CA SER A 89 21.28 24.19 8.99
C SER A 89 21.06 22.72 8.65
N ILE A 90 20.43 21.92 9.52
CA ILE A 90 20.04 20.53 9.20
C ILE A 90 18.88 20.53 8.19
N LEU A 91 17.90 21.43 8.32
CA LEU A 91 16.79 21.58 7.36
C LEU A 91 17.31 22.04 5.99
N ALA A 92 18.22 23.02 5.96
CA ALA A 92 18.80 23.55 4.72
C ALA A 92 19.68 22.52 3.98
N ASP A 93 20.36 21.62 4.69
CA ASP A 93 21.24 20.62 4.08
C ASP A 93 20.50 19.30 3.75
N ALA A 94 19.42 18.99 4.48
CA ALA A 94 18.56 17.83 4.21
C ALA A 94 17.53 18.10 3.08
N GLU A 95 16.99 19.32 2.96
CA GLU A 95 16.04 19.70 1.91
C GLU A 95 16.51 19.42 0.48
N PRO A 96 17.74 19.78 0.03
CA PRO A 96 18.15 19.55 -1.35
C PRO A 96 18.27 18.06 -1.67
N GLN A 97 18.64 17.23 -0.69
CA GLN A 97 18.80 15.79 -0.87
C GLN A 97 17.43 15.08 -0.92
N LEU A 98 16.51 15.48 -0.05
CA LEU A 98 15.13 15.00 -0.06
C LEU A 98 14.39 15.48 -1.31
N ARG A 99 14.57 16.75 -1.71
CA ARG A 99 13.94 17.35 -2.89
C ARG A 99 14.42 16.69 -4.17
N LYS A 100 15.72 16.38 -4.31
CA LYS A 100 16.25 15.60 -5.45
C LYS A 100 15.70 14.17 -5.50
N ARG A 101 15.53 13.51 -4.35
CA ARG A 101 14.89 12.18 -4.28
C ARG A 101 13.40 12.24 -4.60
N ALA A 102 12.71 13.29 -4.14
CA ALA A 102 11.30 13.50 -4.43
C ALA A 102 11.05 13.83 -5.91
N THR A 103 11.88 14.68 -6.53
CA THR A 103 11.76 15.04 -7.95
C THR A 103 12.10 13.89 -8.88
N THR A 104 13.15 13.10 -8.59
CA THR A 104 13.48 11.91 -9.39
C THR A 104 12.39 10.83 -9.30
N ARG A 105 11.81 10.62 -8.12
CA ARG A 105 10.63 9.75 -7.94
C ARG A 105 9.42 10.29 -8.71
N ALA A 106 9.12 11.58 -8.60
CA ALA A 106 8.01 12.22 -9.31
C ALA A 106 8.18 12.14 -10.84
N LEU A 107 9.40 12.33 -11.35
CA LEU A 107 9.72 12.17 -12.77
C LEU A 107 9.56 10.73 -13.24
N GLY A 108 10.01 9.74 -12.45
CA GLY A 108 9.81 8.31 -12.76
C GLY A 108 8.33 7.91 -12.79
N LEU A 109 7.53 8.46 -11.88
CA LEU A 109 6.06 8.29 -11.85
C LEU A 109 5.39 8.96 -13.06
N ALA A 110 5.81 10.15 -13.44
CA ALA A 110 5.29 10.83 -14.62
C ALA A 110 5.63 10.06 -15.91
N LEU A 111 6.89 9.63 -16.07
CA LEU A 111 7.34 8.86 -17.22
C LEU A 111 6.61 7.52 -17.37
N THR A 112 6.41 6.79 -16.27
CA THR A 112 5.66 5.52 -16.30
C THR A 112 4.20 5.72 -16.70
N ARG A 113 3.54 6.76 -16.18
CA ARG A 113 2.17 7.10 -16.60
C ARG A 113 2.09 7.42 -18.08
N VAL A 114 3.01 8.24 -18.59
CA VAL A 114 3.08 8.57 -20.02
C VAL A 114 3.30 7.30 -20.84
N ALA A 115 4.22 6.41 -20.43
CA ALA A 115 4.47 5.14 -21.13
C ALA A 115 3.23 4.23 -21.15
N LEU A 116 2.51 4.09 -20.02
CA LEU A 116 1.27 3.32 -19.94
C LEU A 116 0.18 3.89 -20.85
N CYS A 117 0.02 5.22 -20.88
CA CYS A 117 -0.93 5.89 -21.77
C CYS A 117 -0.59 5.66 -23.25
N ILE A 118 0.69 5.77 -23.63
CA ILE A 118 1.14 5.52 -25.01
C ILE A 118 0.86 4.07 -25.41
N LEU A 119 1.19 3.11 -24.55
CA LEU A 119 0.91 1.69 -24.81
C LEU A 119 -0.58 1.42 -24.95
N ALA A 120 -1.42 2.01 -24.08
CA ALA A 120 -2.86 1.87 -24.16
C ALA A 120 -3.42 2.42 -25.48
N ILE A 121 -2.96 3.60 -25.92
CA ILE A 121 -3.36 4.19 -27.21
C ILE A 121 -2.95 3.25 -28.35
N ALA A 122 -1.74 2.68 -28.31
CA ALA A 122 -1.29 1.74 -29.32
C ALA A 122 -2.15 0.46 -29.36
N TYR A 123 -2.54 -0.10 -28.20
CA TYR A 123 -3.46 -1.24 -28.15
C TYR A 123 -4.85 -0.91 -28.70
N VAL A 124 -5.39 0.27 -28.39
CA VAL A 124 -6.66 0.74 -28.93
C VAL A 124 -6.57 0.90 -30.44
N GLY A 125 -5.51 1.55 -30.94
CA GLY A 125 -5.28 1.71 -32.38
C GLY A 125 -5.25 0.36 -33.09
N TRP A 126 -4.59 -0.64 -32.50
CA TRP A 126 -4.57 -1.99 -33.04
C TRP A 126 -5.91 -2.73 -32.93
N ALA A 127 -6.65 -2.56 -31.82
CA ALA A 127 -7.99 -3.12 -31.71
C ALA A 127 -8.92 -2.58 -32.80
N VAL A 128 -8.82 -1.29 -33.11
CA VAL A 128 -9.60 -0.64 -34.17
C VAL A 128 -9.23 -1.20 -35.55
N THR A 129 -7.96 -1.44 -35.84
CA THR A 129 -7.58 -2.04 -37.14
C THR A 129 -8.08 -3.47 -37.29
N LEU A 130 -8.13 -4.26 -36.21
CA LEU A 130 -8.73 -5.60 -36.22
C LEU A 130 -10.24 -5.56 -36.43
N LEU A 131 -10.96 -4.65 -35.76
CA LEU A 131 -12.39 -4.45 -35.96
C LEU A 131 -12.71 -3.98 -37.39
N ALA A 132 -11.90 -3.07 -37.94
CA ALA A 132 -12.04 -2.64 -39.33
C ALA A 132 -11.78 -3.78 -40.32
N ARG A 133 -10.90 -4.73 -39.98
CA ARG A 133 -10.71 -5.94 -40.80
C ARG A 133 -11.93 -6.86 -40.67
N SER A 134 -12.50 -7.01 -39.46
CA SER A 134 -13.64 -7.89 -39.18
C SER A 134 -14.91 -7.48 -39.92
N THR A 135 -15.11 -6.19 -40.21
CA THR A 135 -16.28 -5.72 -41.00
C THR A 135 -16.25 -6.16 -42.46
N ASN A 136 -15.10 -6.59 -42.99
CA ASN A 136 -14.96 -7.11 -44.35
C ASN A 136 -15.15 -8.64 -44.44
N LEU A 137 -15.27 -9.33 -43.30
CA LEU A 137 -15.55 -10.77 -43.23
C LEU A 137 -17.05 -11.01 -43.08
N SER A 138 -17.52 -12.16 -43.55
CA SER A 138 -18.92 -12.54 -43.36
C SER A 138 -19.17 -12.86 -41.88
N PRO A 139 -20.36 -12.55 -41.31
CA PRO A 139 -20.67 -12.89 -39.91
C PRO A 139 -20.63 -14.40 -39.62
N GLU A 140 -20.82 -15.22 -40.66
CA GLU A 140 -20.87 -16.68 -40.60
C GLU A 140 -19.46 -17.32 -40.66
N ASP A 141 -18.43 -16.54 -40.98
CA ASP A 141 -17.07 -17.04 -41.06
C ASP A 141 -16.49 -17.29 -39.66
N PRO A 142 -15.96 -18.49 -39.35
CA PRO A 142 -15.38 -18.77 -38.03
C PRO A 142 -14.19 -17.86 -37.70
N ASN A 143 -13.49 -17.37 -38.72
CA ASN A 143 -12.39 -16.43 -38.56
C ASN A 143 -12.82 -15.07 -38.00
N ASN A 144 -14.06 -14.65 -38.24
CA ASN A 144 -14.57 -13.37 -37.75
C ASN A 144 -14.66 -13.36 -36.22
N ALA A 145 -15.14 -14.46 -35.63
CA ALA A 145 -15.23 -14.62 -34.17
C ALA A 145 -13.86 -14.47 -33.48
N PHE A 146 -12.82 -15.11 -34.01
CA PHE A 146 -11.46 -15.01 -33.47
C PHE A 146 -10.89 -13.59 -33.55
N VAL A 147 -11.15 -12.86 -34.66
CA VAL A 147 -10.68 -11.48 -34.82
C VAL A 147 -11.37 -10.55 -33.82
N VAL A 148 -12.68 -10.71 -33.61
CA VAL A 148 -13.44 -9.90 -32.64
C VAL A 148 -12.98 -10.19 -31.20
N GLU A 149 -12.75 -11.45 -30.85
CA GLU A 149 -12.22 -11.83 -29.53
C GLU A 149 -10.80 -11.27 -29.30
N ALA A 150 -9.94 -11.35 -30.31
CA ALA A 150 -8.61 -10.76 -30.28
C ALA A 150 -8.63 -9.23 -30.13
N ALA A 151 -9.61 -8.55 -30.74
CA ALA A 151 -9.81 -7.12 -30.56
C ALA A 151 -10.31 -6.79 -29.15
N ALA A 152 -11.28 -7.54 -28.63
CA ALA A 152 -11.80 -7.38 -27.27
C ALA A 152 -10.69 -7.52 -26.22
N LEU A 153 -9.80 -8.49 -26.39
CA LEU A 153 -8.64 -8.68 -25.51
C LEU A 153 -7.69 -7.46 -25.51
N ARG A 154 -7.44 -6.86 -26.67
CA ARG A 154 -6.60 -5.64 -26.78
C ARG A 154 -7.26 -4.44 -26.11
N VAL A 155 -8.57 -4.30 -26.24
CA VAL A 155 -9.31 -3.25 -25.53
C VAL A 155 -9.24 -3.48 -24.01
N ALA A 156 -9.40 -4.72 -23.55
CA ALA A 156 -9.26 -5.05 -22.13
C ALA A 156 -7.86 -4.72 -21.59
N LEU A 157 -6.79 -5.03 -22.33
CA LEU A 157 -5.42 -4.65 -21.97
C LEU A 157 -5.26 -3.13 -21.92
N ALA A 158 -5.76 -2.40 -22.91
CA ALA A 158 -5.69 -0.94 -22.94
C ALA A 158 -6.39 -0.30 -21.73
N VAL A 159 -7.60 -0.76 -21.42
CA VAL A 159 -8.36 -0.29 -20.25
C VAL A 159 -7.61 -0.61 -18.96
N GLY A 160 -7.04 -1.81 -18.83
CA GLY A 160 -6.21 -2.18 -17.69
C GLY A 160 -5.00 -1.25 -17.52
N LEU A 161 -4.26 -0.96 -18.59
CA LEU A 161 -3.09 -0.08 -18.55
C LEU A 161 -3.45 1.37 -18.20
N ILE A 162 -4.56 1.88 -18.74
CA ILE A 162 -5.11 3.20 -18.38
C ILE A 162 -5.47 3.25 -16.89
N PHE A 163 -6.14 2.21 -16.39
CA PHE A 163 -6.51 2.12 -14.99
C PHE A 163 -5.29 2.04 -14.07
N GLY A 164 -4.25 1.30 -14.48
CA GLY A 164 -2.95 1.28 -13.80
C GLY A 164 -2.25 2.65 -13.80
N ALA A 165 -2.42 3.46 -14.85
CA ALA A 165 -1.86 4.81 -14.92
C ALA A 165 -2.54 5.77 -13.91
N TRP A 166 -3.87 5.66 -13.76
CA TRP A 166 -4.61 6.46 -12.77
C TRP A 166 -4.36 6.02 -11.35
N TRP A 167 -4.34 4.70 -11.09
CA TRP A 167 -4.23 4.13 -9.74
C TRP A 167 -2.98 3.23 -9.60
N PRO A 168 -1.80 3.81 -9.30
CA PRO A 168 -0.54 3.06 -9.17
C PRO A 168 -0.59 1.92 -8.14
N ARG A 169 -1.52 1.99 -7.17
CA ARG A 169 -1.77 0.94 -6.17
C ARG A 169 -2.18 -0.39 -6.80
N LEU A 170 -2.84 -0.36 -7.96
CA LEU A 170 -3.32 -1.57 -8.64
C LEU A 170 -2.24 -2.31 -9.42
N VAL A 171 -1.11 -1.67 -9.70
CA VAL A 171 0.00 -2.25 -10.48
C VAL A 171 0.46 -3.59 -9.86
N VAL A 172 0.47 -3.69 -8.53
CA VAL A 172 0.82 -4.93 -7.81
C VAL A 172 -0.13 -6.07 -8.15
N GLY A 173 -1.44 -5.80 -8.24
CA GLY A 173 -2.45 -6.81 -8.58
C GLY A 173 -2.48 -7.17 -10.07
N MET A 174 -2.10 -6.25 -10.94
CA MET A 174 -2.11 -6.47 -12.40
C MET A 174 -0.89 -7.24 -12.91
N LEU A 175 0.26 -7.12 -12.23
CA LEU A 175 1.50 -7.83 -12.55
C LEU A 175 1.33 -9.34 -12.72
N PRO A 176 0.70 -10.10 -11.80
CA PRO A 176 0.50 -11.53 -11.99
C PRO A 176 -0.43 -11.85 -13.16
N VAL A 177 -1.48 -11.04 -13.39
CA VAL A 177 -2.42 -11.26 -14.50
C VAL A 177 -1.73 -11.06 -15.85
N ILE A 178 -1.04 -9.94 -16.04
CA ILE A 178 -0.34 -9.63 -17.30
C ILE A 178 0.89 -10.54 -17.47
N GLY A 179 1.58 -10.86 -16.38
CA GLY A 179 2.74 -11.76 -16.39
C GLY A 179 2.36 -13.19 -16.77
N THR A 180 1.27 -13.73 -16.22
CA THR A 180 0.78 -15.06 -16.61
C THR A 180 0.28 -15.08 -18.05
N PHE A 181 -0.47 -14.06 -18.45
CA PHE A 181 -0.91 -13.92 -19.85
C PHE A 181 0.27 -13.87 -20.82
N PHE A 182 1.34 -13.15 -20.48
CA PHE A 182 2.59 -13.14 -21.25
C PHE A 182 3.27 -14.51 -21.28
N MET A 183 3.41 -15.17 -20.13
CA MET A 183 4.05 -16.47 -20.04
C MET A 183 3.35 -17.53 -20.90
N PHE A 184 2.02 -17.60 -20.83
CA PHE A 184 1.24 -18.53 -21.66
C PHE A 184 1.32 -18.17 -23.14
N SER A 185 1.18 -16.88 -23.49
CA SER A 185 1.30 -16.43 -24.87
C SER A 185 2.68 -16.72 -25.46
N ALA A 186 3.75 -16.52 -24.68
CA ALA A 186 5.11 -16.83 -25.07
C ALA A 186 5.32 -18.34 -25.28
N GLY A 187 4.79 -19.17 -24.38
CA GLY A 187 4.87 -20.63 -24.49
C GLY A 187 4.16 -21.15 -25.74
N LEU A 188 2.96 -20.66 -26.04
CA LEU A 188 2.22 -20.99 -27.26
C LEU A 188 2.91 -20.46 -28.51
N GLY A 189 3.43 -19.22 -28.47
CA GLY A 189 4.21 -18.66 -29.58
C GLY A 189 5.50 -19.44 -29.86
N MET A 190 6.16 -19.96 -28.82
CA MET A 190 7.34 -20.81 -28.98
C MET A 190 7.00 -22.12 -29.68
N ARG A 191 5.84 -22.72 -29.37
CA ARG A 191 5.34 -23.89 -30.09
C ARG A 191 5.16 -23.58 -31.58
N ASP A 192 4.50 -22.48 -31.90
CA ASP A 192 4.20 -22.11 -33.29
C ASP A 192 5.48 -21.77 -34.08
N PHE A 193 6.48 -21.21 -33.39
CA PHE A 193 7.83 -21.03 -33.93
C PHE A 193 8.51 -22.36 -34.29
N VAL A 194 8.46 -23.35 -33.39
CA VAL A 194 9.03 -24.69 -33.65
C VAL A 194 8.31 -25.39 -34.80
N LEU A 195 7.01 -25.17 -34.96
CA LEU A 195 6.20 -25.73 -36.05
C LEU A 195 6.34 -24.97 -37.37
N GLY A 196 7.07 -23.85 -37.40
CA GLY A 196 7.20 -22.99 -38.58
C GLY A 196 5.90 -22.27 -38.98
N GLN A 197 4.94 -22.17 -38.07
CA GLN A 197 3.62 -21.53 -38.28
C GLN A 197 3.52 -20.14 -37.63
N ALA A 198 4.65 -19.56 -37.22
CA ALA A 198 4.66 -18.29 -36.52
C ALA A 198 4.17 -17.15 -37.43
N SER A 199 3.09 -16.49 -37.02
CA SER A 199 2.56 -15.32 -37.72
C SER A 199 3.24 -14.02 -37.25
N GLU A 200 3.39 -13.05 -38.15
CA GLU A 200 3.96 -11.74 -37.83
C GLU A 200 3.13 -11.00 -36.75
N GLU A 201 1.81 -11.11 -36.82
CA GLU A 201 0.89 -10.48 -35.86
C GLU A 201 1.09 -11.01 -34.42
N GLN A 202 1.39 -12.31 -34.29
CA GLN A 202 1.61 -12.97 -33.01
C GLN A 202 2.92 -12.52 -32.36
N TRP A 203 3.98 -12.34 -33.14
CA TRP A 203 5.24 -11.74 -32.66
C TRP A 203 5.05 -10.31 -32.17
N LEU A 204 4.32 -9.52 -32.94
CA LEU A 204 4.06 -8.12 -32.62
C LEU A 204 3.23 -8.01 -31.32
N GLN A 205 2.31 -8.94 -31.10
CA GLN A 205 1.53 -9.03 -29.86
C GLN A 205 2.42 -9.40 -28.68
N LEU A 206 3.32 -10.37 -28.87
CA LEU A 206 4.24 -10.83 -27.82
C LEU A 206 5.20 -9.73 -27.38
N VAL A 207 5.80 -9.00 -28.33
CA VAL A 207 6.72 -7.89 -28.05
C VAL A 207 5.99 -6.76 -27.32
N MET A 208 4.80 -6.38 -27.80
CA MET A 208 4.03 -5.30 -27.18
C MET A 208 3.60 -5.66 -25.75
N LEU A 209 3.23 -6.93 -25.52
CA LEU A 209 2.89 -7.44 -24.20
C LEU A 209 4.10 -7.47 -23.27
N PHE A 210 5.27 -7.86 -23.79
CA PHE A 210 6.53 -7.83 -23.04
C PHE A 210 6.90 -6.41 -22.60
N ILE A 211 6.80 -5.43 -23.50
CA ILE A 211 7.04 -4.01 -23.16
C ILE A 211 6.06 -3.55 -22.08
N SER A 212 4.78 -3.94 -22.19
CA SER A 212 3.77 -3.61 -21.19
C SER A 212 4.11 -4.16 -19.80
N LEU A 213 4.57 -5.41 -19.75
CA LEU A 213 5.03 -6.06 -18.52
C LEU A 213 6.26 -5.34 -17.92
N LEU A 214 7.23 -4.96 -18.76
CA LEU A 214 8.41 -4.21 -18.31
C LEU A 214 8.04 -2.84 -17.74
N VAL A 215 7.13 -2.11 -18.39
CA VAL A 215 6.66 -0.80 -17.90
C VAL A 215 5.94 -0.95 -16.56
N LEU A 216 5.11 -1.99 -16.38
CA LEU A 216 4.45 -2.27 -15.10
C LEU A 216 5.45 -2.68 -14.02
N LEU A 217 6.44 -3.51 -14.35
CA LEU A 217 7.50 -3.90 -13.42
C LEU A 217 8.33 -2.69 -13.00
N TRP A 218 8.66 -1.81 -13.94
CA TRP A 218 9.37 -0.56 -13.68
C TRP A 218 8.55 0.39 -12.79
N SER A 219 7.25 0.50 -13.05
CA SER A 219 6.31 1.27 -12.21
C SER A 219 6.26 0.72 -10.79
N TRP A 220 6.19 -0.60 -10.63
CA TRP A 220 6.24 -1.27 -9.33
C TRP A 220 7.56 -1.02 -8.59
N LEU A 221 8.69 -1.11 -9.29
CA LEU A 221 10.02 -0.91 -8.71
C LEU A 221 10.19 0.52 -8.18
N ASN A 222 9.70 1.52 -8.93
CA ASN A 222 9.76 2.93 -8.55
C ASN A 222 8.82 3.29 -7.39
N ASN A 223 7.68 2.59 -7.25
CA ASN A 223 6.63 2.97 -6.30
C ASN A 223 6.60 2.14 -5.00
N TYR A 224 7.05 0.87 -5.03
CA TYR A 224 6.95 -0.06 -3.89
C TYR A 224 8.24 -0.82 -3.59
N GLY A 225 8.98 -1.23 -4.63
CA GLY A 225 10.05 -2.22 -4.51
C GLY A 225 11.13 -1.85 -3.49
N LEU A 226 11.57 -0.59 -3.46
CA LEU A 226 12.66 -0.16 -2.58
C LEU A 226 12.27 -0.11 -1.10
N ASP A 227 11.07 0.37 -0.78
CA ASP A 227 10.62 0.53 0.59
C ASP A 227 10.11 -0.78 1.21
N ALA A 228 9.56 -1.69 0.39
CA ALA A 228 9.19 -3.03 0.83
C ALA A 228 10.43 -3.92 1.07
N PHE A 229 11.38 -3.92 0.13
CA PHE A 229 12.60 -4.72 0.25
C PHE A 229 13.48 -4.27 1.41
N ARG A 230 13.58 -2.96 1.65
CA ARG A 230 14.32 -2.40 2.80
C ARG A 230 13.72 -2.84 4.14
N ARG A 231 12.39 -2.90 4.25
CA ARG A 231 11.70 -3.37 5.47
C ARG A 231 11.95 -4.86 5.73
N TYR A 232 11.88 -5.70 4.69
CA TYR A 232 12.23 -7.12 4.80
C TYR A 232 13.69 -7.37 5.19
N TRP A 233 14.63 -6.57 4.65
CA TRP A 233 16.03 -6.66 5.04
C TRP A 233 16.29 -6.23 6.48
N LEU A 234 15.60 -5.19 6.96
CA LEU A 234 15.70 -4.74 8.35
C LEU A 234 15.19 -5.80 9.34
N THR A 235 14.11 -6.51 9.00
CA THR A 235 13.56 -7.58 9.85
C THR A 235 14.45 -8.81 9.94
N LEU A 236 15.23 -9.10 8.88
CA LEU A 236 16.22 -10.18 8.88
C LEU A 236 17.50 -9.78 9.64
N GLY A 237 17.91 -8.51 9.51
CA GLY A 237 19.06 -7.97 10.23
C GLY A 237 18.86 -7.83 11.75
N SER A 238 17.63 -7.62 12.22
CA SER A 238 17.33 -7.62 13.66
C SER A 238 17.24 -9.03 14.28
N GLY A 239 17.13 -10.08 13.46
CA GLY A 239 17.00 -11.46 13.93
C GLY A 239 18.31 -12.15 14.29
N SER A 240 19.47 -11.57 13.95
CA SER A 240 20.80 -12.14 14.24
C SER A 240 21.50 -11.54 15.46
N ALA A 241 20.79 -10.73 16.27
CA ALA A 241 21.29 -10.19 17.53
C ALA A 241 20.50 -10.79 18.70
N GLY A 242 20.79 -12.03 19.05
CA GLY A 242 20.31 -12.71 20.25
C GLY A 242 21.24 -13.88 20.57
N PRO A 243 21.55 -14.10 21.87
CA PRO A 243 22.87 -14.42 22.44
C PRO A 243 23.47 -15.79 22.08
#